data_AF-B0M170-F1
#
_entry.id   AF-B0M170-F1
#
_cell.length_a   1.000
_cell.length_b   1.000
_cell.length_c   1.000
_cell.angle_alpha   90.00
_cell.angle_beta   90.00
_cell.angle_gamma   90.00
#
_symmetry.space_group_name_H-M   'P 1'
#
loop_
_entity.id
_entity.type
_entity.pdbx_description
1 polymer ?
#
loop_
_entity_poly.entity_id
_entity_poly.type
_entity_poly.pdbx_seq_one_letter_code
_entity_poly.pdbx_strand_id
1 'polypeptide(L)'
;LGNRTGQPYILQTNVFTGGQGNKEQRIFLWFDPTKEFHRYSILWNMYQIVFYVDDVPIRVFKNSKDLGVKFPFDQPMKIYNSLWNADDWATRGGLEKTDWSKAPFIAGYKSFHIDGCEASVNSKFCATQGKRWWDQAEFRDLDAAQWRSLKWVREKYTIYNYCTDRKRLPQIPSECKRDGDI
;
A
#
# COMPACT_ATOMS: atom_id res chain seq x y z
N LEU A 1 10.71 3.69 4.23
CA LEU A 1 11.48 3.76 5.50
C LEU A 1 12.94 3.80 5.13
N GLY A 2 13.65 4.84 5.57
CA GLY A 2 15.06 5.08 5.22
C GLY A 2 16.01 4.07 5.84
N ASN A 3 17.29 4.16 5.48
CA ASN A 3 18.33 3.30 6.03
C ASN A 3 19.71 3.98 5.99
N ARG A 4 20.72 3.34 6.60
CA ARG A 4 22.13 3.74 6.48
C ARG A 4 22.59 3.66 5.01
N THR A 5 23.62 4.41 4.66
CA THR A 5 24.21 4.36 3.31
C THR A 5 24.56 2.93 2.90
N GLY A 6 24.14 2.53 1.71
CA GLY A 6 24.37 1.18 1.17
C GLY A 6 23.44 0.09 1.70
N GLN A 7 22.49 0.42 2.60
CA GLN A 7 21.49 -0.52 3.10
C GLN A 7 20.13 -0.30 2.41
N PRO A 8 19.34 -1.37 2.22
CA PRO A 8 18.11 -1.29 1.41
C PRO A 8 17.02 -0.45 2.09
N TYR A 9 16.26 0.28 1.27
CA TYR A 9 15.03 0.94 1.70
C TYR A 9 13.90 -0.08 1.87
N ILE A 10 13.01 0.18 2.84
CA ILE A 10 11.79 -0.59 3.03
C ILE A 10 10.59 0.20 2.52
N LEU A 11 9.77 -0.39 1.66
CA LEU A 11 8.43 0.12 1.36
C LEU A 11 7.44 -0.55 2.30
N GLN A 12 6.74 0.25 3.11
CA GLN A 12 5.67 -0.22 3.98
C GLN A 12 4.32 0.23 3.44
N THR A 13 3.38 -0.71 3.28
CA THR A 13 1.96 -0.40 2.99
C THR A 13 1.12 -0.70 4.24
N ASN A 14 0.01 0.03 4.39
CA ASN A 14 -0.97 -0.21 5.45
C ASN A 14 -2.37 0.17 4.95
N VAL A 15 -3.41 -0.40 5.55
CA VAL A 15 -4.81 -0.12 5.21
C VAL A 15 -5.58 0.11 6.49
N PHE A 16 -6.23 1.27 6.60
CA PHE A 16 -7.09 1.64 7.73
C PHE A 16 -8.55 1.59 7.31
N THR A 17 -9.37 0.94 8.12
CA THR A 17 -10.81 0.80 7.87
C THR A 17 -11.59 1.10 9.15
N GLY A 18 -12.40 2.16 9.13
CA GLY A 18 -13.15 2.60 10.33
C GLY A 18 -12.25 2.91 11.52
N GLY A 19 -11.10 3.56 11.28
CA GLY A 19 -10.10 3.89 12.30
C GLY A 19 -9.12 2.78 12.66
N GLN A 20 -9.34 1.54 12.19
CA GLN A 20 -8.49 0.40 12.53
C GLN A 20 -7.51 0.06 11.40
N GLY A 21 -6.22 0.24 11.68
CA GLY A 21 -5.11 -0.19 10.83
C GLY A 21 -4.64 -1.59 11.19
N ASN A 22 -3.35 -1.67 11.59
CA ASN A 22 -2.66 -2.90 11.98
C ASN A 22 -2.50 -3.93 10.84
N LYS A 23 -2.42 -3.46 9.61
CA LYS A 23 -2.30 -4.29 8.40
C LYS A 23 -1.00 -4.00 7.67
N GLU A 24 0.10 -3.83 8.40
CA GLU A 24 1.39 -3.49 7.82
C GLU A 24 1.95 -4.64 6.99
N GLN A 25 2.48 -4.31 5.81
CA GLN A 25 3.33 -5.18 5.01
C GLN A 25 4.60 -4.41 4.65
N ARG A 26 5.75 -5.07 4.68
CA ARG A 26 7.05 -4.48 4.35
C ARG A 26 7.72 -5.31 3.28
N ILE A 27 8.20 -4.64 2.24
CA ILE A 27 8.99 -5.25 1.18
C ILE A 27 10.31 -4.50 1.01
N PHE A 28 11.33 -5.22 0.55
CA PHE A 28 12.41 -4.59 -0.21
C PHE A 28 11.97 -4.35 -1.65
N LEU A 29 12.66 -3.46 -2.36
CA LEU A 29 12.43 -3.22 -3.78
C LEU A 29 13.45 -3.98 -4.62
N TRP A 30 13.07 -4.32 -5.85
CA TRP A 30 13.94 -4.97 -6.83
C TRP A 30 14.86 -3.99 -7.59
N PHE A 31 14.92 -2.75 -7.14
CA PHE A 31 15.76 -1.67 -7.65
C PHE A 31 16.16 -0.73 -6.51
N ASP A 32 17.10 0.16 -6.77
CA ASP A 32 17.49 1.22 -5.84
C ASP A 32 16.55 2.44 -6.03
N PRO A 33 15.62 2.71 -5.09
CA PRO A 33 14.63 3.78 -5.24
C PRO A 33 15.22 5.18 -5.13
N THR A 34 16.52 5.32 -4.88
CA THR A 34 17.21 6.61 -4.75
C THR A 34 17.86 7.09 -6.05
N LYS A 35 17.97 6.20 -7.05
CA LYS A 35 18.70 6.48 -8.29
C LYS A 35 17.82 7.02 -9.40
N GLU A 36 16.59 6.52 -9.51
CA GLU A 36 15.67 6.88 -10.58
C GLU A 36 14.25 7.10 -10.06
N PHE A 37 13.44 7.80 -10.85
CA PHE A 37 12.02 7.96 -10.55
C PHE A 37 11.26 6.67 -10.92
N HIS A 38 10.54 6.12 -9.95
CA HIS A 38 9.60 5.01 -10.13
C HIS A 38 8.17 5.45 -9.80
N ARG A 39 7.18 4.77 -10.39
CA ARG A 39 5.78 5.09 -10.18
C ARG A 39 5.24 4.32 -8.98
N TYR A 40 4.68 5.03 -8.01
CA TYR A 40 3.93 4.42 -6.91
C TYR A 40 2.47 4.83 -7.08
N SER A 41 1.59 3.87 -7.32
CA SER A 41 0.18 4.15 -7.63
C SER A 41 -0.77 3.29 -6.82
N ILE A 42 -1.96 3.84 -6.58
CA ILE A 42 -3.07 3.16 -5.92
C ILE A 42 -4.24 3.13 -6.91
N LEU A 43 -4.73 1.93 -7.23
CA LEU A 43 -6.04 1.74 -7.84
C LEU A 43 -7.03 1.45 -6.71
N TRP A 44 -8.08 2.24 -6.57
CA TRP A 44 -9.12 2.03 -5.56
C TRP A 44 -10.51 2.12 -6.20
N ASN A 45 -11.23 1.01 -6.17
CA ASN A 45 -12.61 0.90 -6.65
C ASN A 45 -13.47 0.12 -5.64
N MET A 46 -14.72 -0.19 -5.98
CA MET A 46 -15.64 -0.92 -5.09
C MET A 46 -15.22 -2.37 -4.80
N TYR A 47 -14.29 -2.93 -5.56
CA TYR A 47 -13.91 -4.35 -5.49
C TYR A 47 -12.60 -4.54 -4.72
N GLN A 48 -11.67 -3.61 -4.87
CA GLN A 48 -10.31 -3.75 -4.37
C GLN A 48 -9.55 -2.43 -4.25
N ILE A 49 -8.52 -2.46 -3.41
CA ILE A 49 -7.41 -1.51 -3.42
C ILE A 49 -6.17 -2.28 -3.90
N VAL A 50 -5.51 -1.79 -4.94
CA VAL A 50 -4.25 -2.36 -5.42
C VAL A 50 -3.15 -1.32 -5.30
N PHE A 51 -2.06 -1.71 -4.67
CA PHE A 51 -0.84 -0.94 -4.55
C PHE A 51 0.14 -1.42 -5.62
N TYR A 52 0.66 -0.49 -6.42
CA TYR A 52 1.62 -0.77 -7.48
C TYR A 52 2.94 -0.07 -7.23
N VAL A 53 4.01 -0.75 -7.64
CA VAL A 53 5.31 -0.14 -7.93
C VAL A 53 5.58 -0.39 -9.41
N ASP A 54 5.69 0.69 -10.18
CA ASP A 54 5.60 0.71 -11.63
C ASP A 54 4.32 -0.02 -12.10
N ASP A 55 4.46 -1.16 -12.76
CA ASP A 55 3.35 -1.99 -13.23
C ASP A 55 3.17 -3.26 -12.38
N VAL A 56 3.96 -3.42 -11.31
CA VAL A 56 3.95 -4.61 -10.46
C VAL A 56 3.00 -4.40 -9.28
N PRO A 57 1.92 -5.19 -9.15
CA PRO A 57 1.11 -5.17 -7.95
C PRO A 57 1.93 -5.71 -6.79
N ILE A 58 2.12 -4.89 -5.77
CA ILE A 58 2.85 -5.27 -4.56
C ILE A 58 1.91 -5.69 -3.45
N ARG A 59 0.62 -5.36 -3.52
CA ARG A 59 -0.43 -5.72 -2.55
C ARG A 59 -1.81 -5.49 -3.16
N VAL A 60 -2.74 -6.38 -2.85
CA VAL A 60 -4.18 -6.14 -3.03
C VAL A 60 -4.88 -6.22 -1.67
N PHE A 61 -5.90 -5.41 -1.47
CA PHE A 61 -6.83 -5.50 -0.34
C PHE A 61 -8.24 -5.54 -0.91
N LYS A 62 -8.87 -6.71 -0.88
CA LYS A 62 -10.19 -6.95 -1.46
C LYS A 62 -11.29 -6.39 -0.56
N ASN A 63 -12.36 -5.93 -1.18
CA ASN A 63 -13.61 -5.66 -0.47
C ASN A 63 -14.21 -6.98 0.01
N SER A 64 -13.88 -7.36 1.24
CA SER A 64 -14.30 -8.62 1.87
C SER A 64 -15.43 -8.42 2.88
N LYS A 65 -16.39 -7.56 2.53
CA LYS A 65 -17.56 -7.26 3.37
C LYS A 65 -18.40 -8.50 3.69
N ASP A 66 -18.48 -9.45 2.76
CA ASP A 66 -19.14 -10.76 2.95
C ASP A 66 -18.45 -11.63 4.02
N LEU A 67 -17.18 -11.37 4.32
CA LEU A 67 -16.43 -11.98 5.42
C LEU A 67 -16.42 -11.12 6.69
N GLY A 68 -17.21 -10.05 6.74
CA GLY A 68 -17.26 -9.10 7.86
C GLY A 68 -16.11 -8.10 7.94
N VAL A 69 -15.21 -8.08 6.93
CA VAL A 69 -14.08 -7.14 6.89
C VAL A 69 -14.55 -5.81 6.33
N LYS A 70 -14.27 -4.71 7.05
CA LYS A 70 -14.57 -3.35 6.57
C LYS A 70 -13.67 -3.02 5.36
N PHE A 71 -14.18 -2.18 4.46
CA PHE A 71 -13.47 -1.68 3.29
C PHE A 71 -13.71 -0.17 3.19
N PRO A 72 -12.74 0.66 2.77
CA PRO A 72 -13.00 2.08 2.56
C PRO A 72 -13.88 2.23 1.31
N PHE A 73 -15.13 2.64 1.50
CA PHE A 73 -16.11 2.71 0.40
C PHE A 73 -16.94 4.00 0.37
N ASP A 74 -17.21 4.63 1.51
CA ASP A 74 -18.16 5.74 1.66
C ASP A 74 -17.55 6.99 2.34
N GLN A 75 -16.23 7.03 2.44
CA GLN A 75 -15.49 8.13 3.05
C GLN A 75 -14.50 8.70 2.03
N PRO A 76 -14.84 9.82 1.37
CA PRO A 76 -13.95 10.50 0.44
C PRO A 76 -12.60 10.82 1.09
N MET A 77 -11.51 10.53 0.38
CA MET A 77 -10.15 10.72 0.88
C MET A 77 -9.43 11.84 0.12
N LYS A 78 -8.54 12.54 0.83
CA LYS A 78 -7.53 13.41 0.22
C LYS A 78 -6.22 12.65 0.05
N ILE A 79 -5.43 13.05 -0.93
CA ILE A 79 -4.09 12.54 -1.15
C ILE A 79 -3.11 13.39 -0.35
N TYR A 80 -2.20 12.74 0.36
CA TYR A 80 -1.18 13.40 1.17
C TYR A 80 0.19 12.86 0.82
N ASN A 81 1.21 13.69 1.03
CA ASN A 81 2.60 13.35 0.91
C ASN A 81 3.38 14.16 1.95
N SER A 82 4.33 13.54 2.63
CA SER A 82 5.18 14.20 3.62
C SER A 82 6.52 13.48 3.74
N LEU A 83 7.54 14.25 4.15
CA LEU A 83 8.84 13.74 4.61
C LEU A 83 9.01 14.18 6.06
N TRP A 84 9.21 13.23 6.97
CA TRP A 84 9.29 13.48 8.41
C TRP A 84 10.15 12.45 9.14
N ASN A 85 10.63 12.80 10.33
CA ASN A 85 11.44 11.92 11.17
C ASN A 85 10.58 10.94 11.97
N ALA A 86 10.93 9.66 11.94
CA ALA A 86 10.21 8.58 12.63
C ALA A 86 11.17 7.64 13.39
N ASP A 87 12.12 8.22 14.13
CA ASP A 87 13.20 7.55 14.84
C ASP A 87 12.76 6.38 15.74
N ASP A 88 11.55 6.40 16.26
CA ASP A 88 11.07 5.40 17.21
C ASP A 88 10.76 4.05 16.55
N TRP A 89 10.63 3.99 15.23
CA TRP A 89 10.22 2.75 14.55
C TRP A 89 10.73 2.56 13.11
N ALA A 90 11.16 3.62 12.43
CA ALA A 90 11.39 3.56 10.97
C ALA A 90 12.52 2.62 10.55
N THR A 91 13.70 2.74 11.15
CA THR A 91 14.90 2.04 10.69
C THR A 91 15.31 0.98 11.71
N ARG A 92 15.40 -0.27 11.27
CA ARG A 92 15.64 -1.46 12.13
C ARG A 92 14.71 -1.50 13.37
N GLY A 93 13.44 -1.14 13.19
CA GLY A 93 12.47 -1.11 14.27
C GLY A 93 12.73 -0.02 15.32
N GLY A 94 13.44 1.06 14.95
CA GLY A 94 13.73 2.21 15.81
C GLY A 94 15.10 2.17 16.48
N LEU A 95 15.92 1.15 16.22
CA LEU A 95 17.28 1.05 16.75
C LEU A 95 18.25 2.06 16.12
N GLU A 96 17.99 2.46 14.88
CA GLU A 96 18.82 3.41 14.13
C GLU A 96 18.15 4.78 14.15
N LYS A 97 18.89 5.79 14.63
CA LYS A 97 18.42 7.17 14.75
C LYS A 97 18.94 8.03 13.61
N THR A 98 18.20 9.09 13.30
CA THR A 98 18.53 10.05 12.26
C THR A 98 19.81 10.81 12.62
N ASP A 99 20.81 10.72 11.75
CA ASP A 99 22.01 11.55 11.83
C ASP A 99 21.75 12.91 11.15
N TRP A 100 21.38 13.90 11.94
CA TRP A 100 21.04 15.25 11.46
C TRP A 100 22.22 16.01 10.86
N SER A 101 23.47 15.56 11.05
CA SER A 101 24.62 16.13 10.33
C SER A 101 24.57 15.86 8.82
N LYS A 102 23.76 14.88 8.39
CA LYS A 102 23.51 14.53 6.98
C LYS A 102 22.41 15.36 6.32
N ALA A 103 21.79 16.29 7.05
CA ALA A 103 20.73 17.14 6.51
C ALA A 103 21.26 18.09 5.42
N PRO A 104 20.42 18.48 4.43
CA PRO A 104 19.00 18.16 4.30
C PRO A 104 18.72 16.77 3.72
N PHE A 105 17.64 16.14 4.19
CA PHE A 105 17.08 14.93 3.56
C PHE A 105 16.10 15.35 2.47
N ILE A 106 16.33 14.89 1.24
CA ILE A 106 15.60 15.36 0.05
C ILE A 106 14.84 14.19 -0.58
N ALA A 107 13.54 14.38 -0.83
CA ALA A 107 12.71 13.48 -1.62
C ALA A 107 12.15 14.23 -2.84
N GLY A 108 12.41 13.70 -4.04
CA GLY A 108 11.90 14.26 -5.29
C GLY A 108 10.57 13.63 -5.71
N TYR A 109 9.62 14.44 -6.19
CA TYR A 109 8.30 13.98 -6.65
C TYR A 109 7.96 14.55 -8.03
N LYS A 110 7.26 13.76 -8.86
CA LYS A 110 6.81 14.12 -10.21
C LYS A 110 5.45 13.50 -10.52
N SER A 111 4.91 13.77 -11.72
CA SER A 111 3.62 13.32 -12.25
C SER A 111 2.40 13.97 -11.58
N PHE A 112 2.24 13.83 -10.26
CA PHE A 112 1.08 14.34 -9.51
C PHE A 112 -0.28 13.91 -10.12
N HIS A 113 -0.31 12.75 -10.78
CA HIS A 113 -1.48 12.25 -11.49
C HIS A 113 -2.62 11.90 -10.54
N ILE A 114 -3.81 12.40 -10.85
CA ILE A 114 -5.06 12.08 -10.16
C ILE A 114 -6.12 11.83 -11.23
N ASP A 115 -6.64 10.62 -11.27
CA ASP A 115 -7.88 10.28 -11.96
C ASP A 115 -8.79 9.57 -10.97
N GLY A 116 -9.77 10.31 -10.45
CA GLY A 116 -10.64 9.88 -9.37
C GLY A 116 -12.05 10.38 -9.57
N CYS A 117 -12.98 9.90 -8.74
CA CYS A 117 -14.30 10.47 -8.64
C CYS A 117 -14.29 11.56 -7.57
N GLU A 118 -14.34 12.82 -8.01
CA GLU A 118 -14.38 13.95 -7.08
C GLU A 118 -15.65 13.90 -6.25
N ALA A 119 -15.50 14.06 -4.93
CA ALA A 119 -16.59 13.99 -3.98
C ALA A 119 -16.29 14.93 -2.80
N SER A 120 -17.31 15.62 -2.32
CA SER A 120 -17.20 16.47 -1.12
C SER A 120 -16.96 15.61 0.13
N VAL A 121 -16.42 16.17 1.19
CA VAL A 121 -16.15 15.42 2.45
C VAL A 121 -17.40 14.76 3.06
N ASN A 122 -18.58 15.33 2.81
CA ASN A 122 -19.85 14.82 3.33
C ASN A 122 -20.52 13.80 2.38
N SER A 123 -20.01 13.66 1.15
CA SER A 123 -20.54 12.69 0.19
C SER A 123 -20.27 11.26 0.67
N LYS A 124 -21.23 10.36 0.46
CA LYS A 124 -21.13 8.94 0.83
C LYS A 124 -20.97 8.00 -0.36
N PHE A 125 -20.99 8.55 -1.57
CA PHE A 125 -20.88 7.82 -2.81
C PHE A 125 -20.27 8.69 -3.90
N CYS A 126 -19.72 8.03 -4.92
CA CYS A 126 -19.30 8.66 -6.17
C CYS A 126 -20.52 8.84 -7.09
N ALA A 127 -20.76 10.05 -7.60
CA ALA A 127 -21.92 10.33 -8.45
C ALA A 127 -21.90 9.55 -9.79
N THR A 128 -20.72 9.19 -10.28
CA THR A 128 -20.50 8.41 -11.50
C THR A 128 -20.15 6.94 -11.22
N GLN A 129 -20.46 6.43 -10.02
CA GLN A 129 -20.14 5.06 -9.63
C GLN A 129 -20.70 4.04 -10.65
N GLY A 130 -19.86 3.08 -11.06
CA GLY A 130 -20.21 2.06 -12.05
C GLY A 130 -19.97 2.48 -13.50
N LYS A 131 -19.76 3.78 -13.78
CA LYS A 131 -19.53 4.31 -15.13
C LYS A 131 -18.07 4.58 -15.44
N ARG A 132 -17.18 4.51 -14.45
CA ARG A 132 -15.76 4.85 -14.60
C ARG A 132 -14.98 3.64 -15.13
N TRP A 133 -13.85 3.87 -15.78
CA TRP A 133 -13.05 2.78 -16.35
C TRP A 133 -12.61 1.77 -15.28
N TRP A 134 -12.32 2.22 -14.06
CA TRP A 134 -11.94 1.35 -12.95
C TRP A 134 -13.09 0.51 -12.37
N ASP A 135 -14.35 0.77 -12.77
CA ASP A 135 -15.51 -0.01 -12.33
C ASP A 135 -15.82 -1.17 -13.31
N GLN A 136 -15.11 -1.24 -14.45
CA GLN A 136 -15.36 -2.24 -15.49
C GLN A 136 -14.83 -3.62 -15.10
N ALA A 137 -15.27 -4.66 -15.81
CA ALA A 137 -15.03 -6.06 -15.47
C ALA A 137 -13.54 -6.39 -15.29
N GLU A 138 -12.70 -5.78 -16.12
CA GLU A 138 -11.26 -5.94 -16.17
C GLU A 138 -10.55 -5.46 -14.89
N PHE A 139 -11.20 -4.58 -14.11
CA PHE A 139 -10.64 -3.99 -12.89
C PHE A 139 -11.25 -4.54 -11.60
N ARG A 140 -12.15 -5.53 -11.70
CA ARG A 140 -12.74 -6.20 -10.53
C ARG A 140 -11.77 -7.14 -9.82
N ASP A 141 -10.80 -7.66 -10.56
CA ASP A 141 -9.72 -8.51 -10.06
C ASP A 141 -8.41 -8.20 -10.76
N LEU A 142 -7.31 -8.68 -10.20
CA LEU A 142 -6.05 -8.77 -10.92
C LEU A 142 -6.14 -9.88 -11.96
N ASP A 143 -5.51 -9.67 -13.11
CA ASP A 143 -5.35 -10.74 -14.08
C ASP A 143 -4.33 -11.79 -13.62
N ALA A 144 -4.25 -12.91 -14.34
CA ALA A 144 -3.36 -14.01 -13.97
C ALA A 144 -1.86 -13.62 -14.00
N ALA A 145 -1.44 -12.67 -14.84
CA ALA A 145 -0.07 -12.20 -14.87
C ALA A 145 0.24 -11.32 -13.66
N GLN A 146 -0.66 -10.41 -13.32
CA GLN A 146 -0.61 -9.58 -12.12
C GLN A 146 -0.55 -10.43 -10.84
N TRP A 147 -1.37 -11.49 -10.73
CA TRP A 147 -1.29 -12.44 -9.63
C TRP A 147 0.06 -13.16 -9.53
N ARG A 148 0.67 -13.55 -10.66
CA ARG A 148 2.02 -14.14 -10.66
C ARG A 148 3.07 -13.14 -10.18
N SER A 149 3.00 -11.90 -10.64
CA SER A 149 3.91 -10.84 -10.20
C SER A 149 3.75 -10.55 -8.70
N LEU A 150 2.52 -10.47 -8.20
CA LEU A 150 2.26 -10.31 -6.77
C LEU A 150 2.85 -11.48 -5.97
N LYS A 151 2.62 -12.73 -6.40
CA LYS A 151 3.22 -13.91 -5.77
C LYS A 151 4.75 -13.84 -5.71
N TRP A 152 5.40 -13.40 -6.79
CA TRP A 152 6.84 -13.18 -6.79
C TRP A 152 7.29 -12.13 -5.75
N VAL A 153 6.55 -11.02 -5.60
CA VAL A 153 6.80 -10.03 -4.53
C VAL A 153 6.69 -10.70 -3.15
N ARG A 154 5.64 -11.49 -2.93
CA ARG A 154 5.40 -12.22 -1.66
C ARG A 154 6.54 -13.15 -1.31
N GLU A 155 7.02 -13.92 -2.28
CA GLU A 155 8.04 -14.96 -2.06
C GLU A 155 9.47 -14.40 -1.96
N LYS A 156 9.78 -13.30 -2.65
CA LYS A 156 11.16 -12.83 -2.82
C LYS A 156 11.48 -11.54 -2.09
N TYR A 157 10.49 -10.67 -1.87
CA TYR A 157 10.73 -9.30 -1.40
C TYR A 157 10.05 -8.98 -0.07
N THR A 158 9.01 -9.72 0.32
CA THR A 158 8.29 -9.48 1.57
C THR A 158 9.11 -9.91 2.79
N ILE A 159 9.41 -8.94 3.65
CA ILE A 159 10.17 -9.14 4.90
C ILE A 159 9.29 -9.06 6.15
N TYR A 160 8.08 -8.51 6.03
CA TYR A 160 7.07 -8.53 7.09
C TYR A 160 5.68 -8.54 6.46
N ASN A 161 4.80 -9.39 6.99
CA ASN A 161 3.40 -9.45 6.58
C ASN A 161 2.51 -9.75 7.80
N TYR A 162 1.59 -8.84 8.11
CA TYR A 162 0.63 -9.02 9.20
C TYR A 162 -0.17 -10.33 9.08
N CYS A 163 -0.51 -10.78 7.87
CA CYS A 163 -1.25 -12.02 7.63
C CYS A 163 -0.54 -13.28 8.15
N THR A 164 0.79 -13.24 8.26
CA THR A 164 1.62 -14.36 8.72
C THR A 164 2.24 -14.12 10.11
N ASP A 165 2.02 -12.95 10.71
CA ASP A 165 2.53 -12.60 12.03
C ASP A 165 1.66 -13.23 13.14
N ARG A 166 1.96 -14.50 13.46
CA ARG A 166 1.22 -15.26 14.50
C ARG A 166 1.47 -14.76 15.93
N LYS A 167 2.56 -14.01 16.16
CA LYS A 167 2.84 -13.42 17.48
C LYS A 167 1.86 -12.28 17.77
N ARG A 168 1.59 -11.45 16.75
CA ARG A 168 0.66 -10.33 16.85
C ARG A 168 -0.79 -10.74 16.64
N LEU A 169 -1.03 -11.63 15.67
CA LEU A 169 -2.35 -12.07 15.24
C LEU A 169 -2.43 -13.61 15.33
N PRO A 170 -2.88 -14.13 16.49
CA PRO A 170 -3.01 -15.58 16.68
C PRO A 170 -3.93 -16.23 15.64
N GLN A 171 -4.94 -15.48 15.17
CA GLN A 171 -5.85 -15.88 14.09
C GLN A 171 -5.54 -15.11 12.81
N ILE A 172 -5.68 -15.79 11.66
CA ILE A 172 -5.47 -15.18 10.35
C ILE A 172 -6.62 -14.21 10.06
N PRO A 173 -6.35 -12.94 9.72
CA PRO A 173 -7.38 -12.02 9.25
C PRO A 173 -8.12 -12.57 8.02
N SER A 174 -9.45 -12.43 7.99
CA SER A 174 -10.32 -13.08 7.00
C SER A 174 -10.02 -12.70 5.55
N GLU A 175 -9.46 -11.51 5.32
CA GLU A 175 -9.07 -11.02 3.99
C GLU A 175 -7.86 -11.75 3.39
N CYS A 176 -6.95 -12.25 4.23
CA CYS A 176 -5.60 -12.63 3.81
C CYS A 176 -5.56 -13.70 2.72
N LYS A 177 -6.47 -14.69 2.78
CA LYS A 177 -6.56 -15.74 1.75
C LYS A 177 -7.04 -15.18 0.41
N ARG A 178 -8.00 -14.26 0.45
CA ARG A 178 -8.58 -13.65 -0.76
C ARG A 178 -7.61 -12.65 -1.39
N ASP A 179 -6.78 -12.03 -0.56
CA ASP A 179 -5.76 -11.06 -0.98
C ASP A 179 -4.49 -11.74 -1.55
N GLY A 180 -4.37 -13.08 -1.45
CA GLY A 180 -3.17 -13.81 -1.84
C GLY A 180 -1.97 -13.51 -0.94
N ASP A 181 -2.23 -13.20 0.33
CA ASP A 181 -1.23 -12.86 1.34
C ASP A 181 -0.77 -14.08 2.15
N ILE A 182 -1.34 -15.26 1.86
CA ILE A 182 -1.00 -16.59 2.40
C ILE A 182 -1.12 -17.67 1.34
#